data_AF-A0A0C2SZS2-F1
#
_entry.id   AF-A0A0C2SZS2-F1
#
_cell.length_a   1.000
_cell.length_b   1.000
_cell.length_c   1.000
_cell.angle_alpha   90.00
_cell.angle_beta   90.00
_cell.angle_gamma   90.00
#
_symmetry.space_group_name_H-M   'P 1'
#
loop_
_entity.id
_entity.type
_entity.pdbx_description
1 polymer ?
#
loop_
_entity_poly.entity_id
_entity_poly.type
_entity_poly.pdbx_seq_one_letter_code
_entity_poly.pdbx_strand_id
1 'polypeptide(L)'
;MTFLNPMQGVVEVFMQALFYGLYLSTFVNCLRWLLLENEGWKFRPYKQMTWPFITITFLIFAITTADIVVSLRLACARLLVGEEMIASYLSFICITIEGFIMMIIDAVLVYRCWIVYNKSWRVVFVPLLFWTCTTACTLTWTICNVIGVKLVDNPKATAIGVVVFYGFNFLTNVYASSAIVYRIWTTAMTNNPRSRIYEICRTITGTGIMYSVTSLVTLVAAFLINDYFPEGILTAINFHTACIAYNLVIIRVGQIRAGSDTFSVVECNHSDYVAARGVDSLSK
;
A
#
# COMPACT_ATOMS: atom_id res chain seq x y z
N MET A 1 5.45 -9.08 -28.69
CA MET A 1 4.89 -7.88 -28.04
C MET A 1 4.04 -7.14 -29.05
N THR A 2 2.72 -7.19 -28.93
CA THR A 2 1.82 -6.33 -29.70
C THR A 2 1.92 -4.93 -29.09
N PHE A 3 2.50 -3.99 -29.83
CA PHE A 3 2.66 -2.61 -29.38
C PHE A 3 1.28 -1.98 -29.13
N LEU A 4 1.10 -1.36 -27.96
CA LEU A 4 -0.05 -0.48 -27.73
C LEU A 4 -0.06 0.61 -28.81
N ASN A 5 -1.25 0.91 -29.34
CA ASN A 5 -1.39 2.06 -30.22
C ASN A 5 -0.95 3.33 -29.47
N PRO A 6 -0.38 4.35 -30.14
CA PRO A 6 0.14 5.54 -29.46
C PRO A 6 -0.93 6.24 -28.60
N MET A 7 -2.18 6.27 -29.07
CA MET A 7 -3.33 6.78 -28.31
C MET A 7 -3.61 6.00 -27.03
N GLN A 8 -3.43 4.67 -27.03
CA GLN A 8 -3.63 3.83 -25.86
C GLN A 8 -2.57 4.14 -24.78
N GLY A 9 -1.32 4.38 -25.17
CA GLY A 9 -0.26 4.78 -24.24
C GLY A 9 -0.52 6.14 -23.58
N VAL A 10 -1.15 7.08 -24.30
CA VAL A 10 -1.55 8.38 -23.73
C VAL A 10 -2.65 8.21 -22.67
N VAL A 11 -3.61 7.33 -22.91
CA VAL A 11 -4.67 7.04 -21.93
C VAL A 11 -4.10 6.37 -20.67
N GLU A 12 -3.17 5.44 -20.84
CA GLU A 12 -2.47 4.75 -19.75
C GLU A 12 -1.74 5.75 -18.83
N VAL A 13 -0.87 6.61 -19.39
CA VAL A 13 -0.14 7.61 -18.60
C VAL A 13 -1.07 8.67 -17.99
N PHE A 14 -2.18 9.01 -18.66
CA PHE A 14 -3.18 9.91 -18.10
C PHE A 14 -3.84 9.32 -16.84
N MET A 15 -4.24 8.05 -16.89
CA MET A 15 -4.77 7.35 -15.72
C MET A 15 -3.74 7.26 -14.60
N GLN A 16 -2.50 6.93 -14.93
CA GLN A 16 -1.39 6.88 -13.98
C GLN A 16 -1.15 8.25 -13.32
N ALA A 17 -1.16 9.35 -14.09
CA ALA A 17 -1.00 10.69 -13.56
C ALA A 17 -2.14 11.11 -12.61
N LEU A 18 -3.39 10.74 -12.91
CA LEU A 18 -4.54 11.00 -12.04
C LEU A 18 -4.38 10.30 -10.68
N PHE A 19 -4.05 9.00 -10.71
CA PHE A 19 -3.86 8.23 -9.48
C PHE A 19 -2.59 8.63 -8.72
N TYR A 20 -1.54 9.06 -9.41
CA TYR A 20 -0.36 9.66 -8.79
C TYR A 20 -0.71 10.97 -8.07
N GLY A 21 -1.58 11.82 -8.64
CA GLY A 21 -2.08 13.01 -7.95
C GLY A 21 -2.85 12.69 -6.67
N LEU A 22 -3.71 11.67 -6.71
CA LEU A 22 -4.39 11.15 -5.51
C LEU A 22 -3.37 10.63 -4.48
N TYR A 23 -2.38 9.87 -4.93
CA TYR A 23 -1.29 9.39 -4.08
C TYR A 23 -0.54 10.57 -3.43
N LEU A 24 -0.17 11.60 -4.17
CA LEU A 24 0.53 12.79 -3.65
C LEU A 24 -0.28 13.47 -2.54
N SER A 25 -1.59 13.63 -2.72
CA SER A 25 -2.47 14.19 -1.70
C SER A 25 -2.47 13.36 -0.41
N THR A 26 -2.46 12.03 -0.52
CA THR A 26 -2.38 11.13 0.64
C THR A 26 -0.99 11.11 1.25
N PHE A 27 0.07 11.26 0.45
CA PHE A 27 1.45 11.33 0.91
C PHE A 27 1.69 12.55 1.80
N VAL A 28 1.22 13.74 1.39
CA VAL A 28 1.33 14.96 2.21
C VAL A 28 0.60 14.80 3.55
N ASN A 29 -0.60 14.22 3.53
CA ASN A 29 -1.35 13.92 4.74
C ASN A 29 -0.65 12.87 5.62
N CYS A 30 -0.07 11.83 5.00
CA CYS A 30 0.72 10.81 5.70
C CYS A 30 1.95 11.43 6.37
N LEU A 31 2.64 12.35 5.68
CA LEU A 31 3.80 13.06 6.19
C LEU A 31 3.45 13.92 7.41
N ARG A 32 2.28 14.59 7.39
CA ARG A 32 1.77 15.32 8.55
C ARG A 32 1.66 14.39 9.77
N TRP A 33 1.07 13.22 9.63
CA TRP A 33 0.91 12.28 10.73
C TRP A 33 2.21 11.59 11.19
N LEU A 34 3.22 11.52 10.32
CA LEU A 34 4.53 10.93 10.63
C LEU A 34 5.49 11.92 11.29
N LEU A 35 5.53 13.17 10.82
CA LEU A 35 6.53 14.17 11.24
C LEU A 35 6.02 15.17 12.28
N LEU A 36 4.73 15.52 12.25
CA LEU A 36 4.17 16.56 13.10
C LEU A 36 3.53 15.98 14.36
N GLU A 37 3.53 16.80 15.41
CA GLU A 37 2.85 16.52 16.67
C GLU A 37 1.32 16.69 16.53
N ASN A 38 0.56 16.06 17.42
CA ASN A 38 -0.90 15.97 17.31
C ASN A 38 -1.59 17.34 17.51
N GLU A 39 -0.98 18.21 18.32
CA GLU A 39 -1.47 19.54 18.71
C GLU A 39 -0.46 20.62 18.25
N GLY A 40 -0.43 20.91 16.94
CA GLY A 40 0.32 22.03 16.34
C GLY A 40 1.34 21.63 15.26
N TRP A 41 1.92 22.64 14.58
CA TRP A 41 2.94 22.45 13.54
C TRP A 41 4.36 22.23 14.10
N LYS A 42 4.48 21.54 15.24
CA LYS A 42 5.77 21.21 15.85
C LYS A 42 6.23 19.82 15.42
N PHE A 43 7.53 19.68 15.16
CA PHE A 43 8.11 18.38 14.82
C PHE A 43 8.10 17.45 16.03
N ARG A 44 7.71 16.19 15.80
CA ARG A 44 7.68 15.17 16.85
C ARG A 44 9.11 14.91 17.38
N PRO A 45 9.30 14.79 18.70
CA PRO A 45 10.60 14.47 19.28
C PRO A 45 11.15 13.12 18.77
N TYR A 46 12.46 13.10 18.49
CA TYR A 46 13.19 11.99 17.86
C TYR A 46 12.93 10.59 18.48
N LYS A 47 12.71 10.53 19.80
CA LYS A 47 12.46 9.26 20.54
C LYS A 47 11.10 8.61 20.25
N GLN A 48 10.12 9.34 19.72
CA GLN A 48 8.77 8.82 19.40
C GLN A 48 8.55 8.61 17.90
N MET A 49 9.56 8.90 17.08
CA MET A 49 9.50 8.74 15.63
C MET A 49 9.70 7.28 15.24
N THR A 50 8.75 6.75 14.47
CA THR A 50 8.88 5.44 13.84
C THR A 50 9.71 5.56 12.56
N TRP A 51 11.02 5.74 12.72
CA TRP A 51 12.00 5.92 11.65
C TRP A 51 11.84 4.98 10.44
N PRO A 52 11.60 3.66 10.63
CA PRO A 52 11.43 2.75 9.49
C PRO A 52 10.26 3.11 8.58
N PHE A 53 9.13 3.56 9.13
CA PHE A 53 7.97 3.95 8.30
C PHE A 53 8.22 5.28 7.58
N ILE A 54 8.99 6.20 8.17
CA ILE A 54 9.36 7.45 7.51
C ILE A 54 10.27 7.16 6.32
N THR A 55 11.33 6.36 6.52
CA THR A 55 12.28 6.02 5.45
C THR A 55 11.59 5.28 4.31
N ILE A 56 10.75 4.29 4.62
CA ILE A 56 9.98 3.55 3.61
C ILE A 56 9.02 4.48 2.85
N THR A 57 8.35 5.41 3.53
CA THR A 57 7.41 6.34 2.88
C THR A 57 8.12 7.28 1.90
N PHE A 58 9.29 7.82 2.27
CA PHE A 58 10.10 8.63 1.37
C PHE A 58 10.69 7.80 0.21
N LEU A 59 11.08 6.56 0.46
CA LEU A 59 11.58 5.65 -0.56
C LEU A 59 10.49 5.34 -1.60
N ILE A 60 9.28 4.96 -1.15
CA ILE A 60 8.13 4.74 -2.04
C ILE A 60 7.82 6.01 -2.83
N PHE A 61 7.84 7.19 -2.20
CA PHE A 61 7.61 8.46 -2.90
C PHE A 61 8.66 8.73 -3.99
N ALA A 62 9.94 8.54 -3.69
CA ALA A 62 11.01 8.76 -4.68
C ALA A 62 10.87 7.81 -5.88
N ILE A 63 10.62 6.52 -5.61
CA ILE A 63 10.51 5.51 -6.66
C ILE A 63 9.23 5.69 -7.48
N THR A 64 8.07 5.96 -6.86
CA THR A 64 6.81 6.25 -7.57
C THR A 64 6.91 7.52 -8.42
N THR A 65 7.69 8.52 -7.99
CA THR A 65 7.95 9.72 -8.77
C THR A 65 8.86 9.45 -9.96
N ALA A 66 9.86 8.56 -9.80
CA ALA A 66 10.67 8.10 -10.93
C ALA A 66 9.82 7.31 -11.94
N ASP A 67 8.91 6.46 -11.45
CA ASP A 67 8.02 5.64 -12.26
C ASP A 67 7.13 6.48 -13.20
N ILE A 68 6.48 7.53 -12.68
CA ILE A 68 5.65 8.41 -13.53
C ILE A 68 6.48 9.16 -14.59
N VAL A 69 7.73 9.52 -14.26
CA VAL A 69 8.64 10.17 -15.21
C VAL A 69 9.06 9.20 -16.32
N VAL A 70 9.38 7.96 -15.98
CA VAL A 70 9.70 6.91 -16.96
C VAL A 70 8.48 6.60 -17.82
N SER A 71 7.29 6.53 -17.23
CA SER A 71 6.03 6.25 -17.92
C SER A 71 5.63 7.38 -18.87
N LEU A 72 5.93 8.63 -18.52
CA LEU A 72 5.79 9.77 -19.43
C LEU A 72 6.76 9.66 -20.62
N ARG A 73 8.03 9.30 -20.38
CA ARG A 73 9.01 9.09 -21.46
C ARG A 73 8.61 7.92 -22.36
N LEU A 74 8.04 6.86 -21.79
CA LEU A 74 7.50 5.70 -22.50
C LEU A 74 6.35 6.12 -23.42
N ALA A 75 5.39 6.91 -22.93
CA ALA A 75 4.30 7.43 -23.75
C ALA A 75 4.82 8.29 -24.92
N CYS A 76 5.81 9.16 -24.67
CA CYS A 76 6.46 9.93 -25.72
C CYS A 76 7.20 9.04 -26.74
N ALA A 77 7.91 8.01 -26.30
CA ALA A 77 8.62 7.08 -27.17
C ALA A 77 7.65 6.29 -28.08
N ARG A 78 6.47 5.93 -27.57
CA ARG A 78 5.40 5.27 -28.37
C ARG A 78 4.79 6.19 -29.43
N LEU A 79 4.87 7.52 -29.27
CA LEU A 79 4.38 8.50 -30.26
C LEU A 79 5.40 8.79 -31.37
N LEU A 80 6.69 8.59 -31.10
CA LEU A 80 7.76 8.86 -32.06
C LEU A 80 8.03 7.61 -32.92
N VAL A 81 7.90 7.76 -34.24
CA VAL A 81 8.19 6.67 -35.20
C VAL A 81 9.69 6.34 -35.14
N GLY A 82 10.02 5.07 -34.85
CA GLY A 82 11.41 4.58 -34.82
C GLY A 82 12.00 4.35 -33.42
N GLU A 83 11.30 4.71 -32.33
CA GLU A 83 11.77 4.48 -30.94
C GLU A 83 11.21 3.19 -30.29
N GLU A 84 10.73 2.22 -31.06
CA GLU A 84 10.08 0.99 -30.54
C GLU A 84 10.95 0.20 -29.55
N MET A 85 12.26 0.12 -29.82
CA MET A 85 13.22 -0.55 -28.93
C MET A 85 13.32 0.17 -27.58
N ILE A 86 13.37 1.50 -27.60
CA ILE A 86 13.41 2.33 -26.38
C ILE A 86 12.12 2.16 -25.59
N ALA A 87 10.96 2.15 -26.27
CA ALA A 87 9.67 1.92 -25.62
C ALA A 87 9.61 0.54 -24.93
N SER A 88 10.14 -0.51 -25.55
CA SER A 88 10.23 -1.83 -24.92
C SER A 88 11.08 -1.82 -23.66
N TYR A 89 12.25 -1.16 -23.69
CA TYR A 89 13.13 -1.05 -22.52
C TYR A 89 12.48 -0.25 -21.38
N LEU A 90 11.84 0.89 -21.69
CA LEU A 90 11.17 1.70 -20.69
C LEU A 90 9.98 0.97 -20.07
N SER A 91 9.20 0.23 -20.88
CA SER A 91 8.11 -0.60 -20.38
C SER A 91 8.60 -1.68 -19.40
N PHE A 92 9.73 -2.32 -19.70
CA PHE A 92 10.36 -3.27 -18.78
C PHE A 92 10.77 -2.61 -17.46
N ILE A 93 11.33 -1.40 -17.52
CA ILE A 93 11.72 -0.62 -16.33
C ILE A 93 10.48 -0.29 -15.48
N CYS A 94 9.39 0.21 -16.07
CA CYS A 94 8.14 0.51 -15.35
C CYS A 94 7.60 -0.71 -14.61
N ILE A 95 7.38 -1.83 -15.32
CA ILE A 95 6.85 -3.07 -14.73
C ILE A 95 7.73 -3.56 -13.56
N THR A 96 9.05 -3.45 -13.73
CA THR A 96 10.01 -3.84 -12.69
C THR A 96 9.90 -2.93 -11.47
N ILE A 97 9.86 -1.62 -11.67
CA ILE A 97 9.72 -0.62 -10.60
C ILE A 97 8.40 -0.82 -9.83
N GLU A 98 7.27 -0.94 -10.56
CA GLU A 98 5.95 -1.17 -9.98
C GLU A 98 5.92 -2.45 -9.13
N GLY A 99 6.47 -3.55 -9.67
CA GLY A 99 6.61 -4.82 -8.97
C GLY A 99 7.43 -4.70 -7.67
N PHE A 100 8.57 -3.99 -7.71
CA PHE A 100 9.40 -3.76 -6.52
C PHE A 100 8.67 -2.99 -5.43
N ILE A 101 7.93 -1.93 -5.78
CA ILE A 101 7.15 -1.17 -4.81
C ILE A 101 6.04 -2.02 -4.21
N MET A 102 5.31 -2.79 -5.02
CA MET A 102 4.26 -3.70 -4.53
C MET A 102 4.83 -4.71 -3.53
N MET A 103 6.01 -5.28 -3.81
CA MET A 103 6.69 -6.17 -2.86
C MET A 103 7.07 -5.49 -1.54
N ILE A 104 7.52 -4.22 -1.57
CA ILE A 104 7.82 -3.44 -0.37
C ILE A 104 6.54 -3.20 0.45
N ILE A 105 5.44 -2.82 -0.21
CA ILE A 105 4.15 -2.57 0.44
C ILE A 105 3.63 -3.84 1.11
N ASP A 106 3.63 -4.96 0.39
CA ASP A 106 3.20 -6.26 0.91
C ASP A 106 4.10 -6.70 2.09
N ALA A 107 5.42 -6.51 2.00
CA ALA A 107 6.35 -6.82 3.10
C ALA A 107 6.03 -6.01 4.37
N VAL A 108 5.70 -4.73 4.23
CA VAL A 108 5.27 -3.90 5.36
C VAL A 108 3.94 -4.41 5.95
N LEU A 109 3.02 -4.86 5.10
CA LEU A 109 1.75 -5.43 5.57
C LEU A 109 1.97 -6.72 6.37
N VAL A 110 2.84 -7.62 5.89
CA VAL A 110 3.24 -8.85 6.60
C VAL A 110 3.92 -8.52 7.93
N TYR A 111 4.83 -7.55 7.94
CA TYR A 111 5.49 -7.07 9.16
C TYR A 111 4.50 -6.51 10.19
N ARG A 112 3.49 -5.76 9.74
CA ARG A 112 2.42 -5.26 10.61
C ARG A 112 1.59 -6.40 11.19
N CYS A 113 1.22 -7.39 10.37
CA CYS A 113 0.52 -8.59 10.83
C CYS A 113 1.31 -9.32 11.92
N TRP A 114 2.64 -9.41 11.76
CA TRP A 114 3.52 -10.01 12.77
C TRP A 114 3.50 -9.28 14.11
N ILE A 115 3.59 -7.95 14.10
CA ILE A 115 3.54 -7.15 15.33
C ILE A 115 2.19 -7.31 16.04
N VAL A 116 1.09 -7.25 15.29
CA VAL A 116 -0.28 -7.32 15.83
C VAL A 116 -0.55 -8.67 16.52
N TYR A 117 0.05 -9.75 16.03
CA TYR A 117 -0.05 -11.07 16.63
C TYR A 117 1.02 -11.37 17.69
N ASN A 118 1.63 -10.34 18.28
CA ASN A 118 2.67 -10.46 19.30
C ASN A 118 3.79 -11.44 18.90
N LYS A 119 4.23 -11.38 17.63
CA LYS A 119 5.28 -12.23 17.05
C LYS A 119 4.93 -13.72 16.94
N SER A 120 3.65 -14.08 16.89
CA SER A 120 3.25 -15.48 16.66
C SER A 120 3.47 -15.89 15.19
N TRP A 121 4.36 -16.85 14.96
CA TRP A 121 4.71 -17.32 13.61
C TRP A 121 3.57 -18.05 12.88
N ARG A 122 2.66 -18.71 13.60
CA ARG A 122 1.62 -19.56 12.98
C ARG A 122 0.69 -18.80 12.03
N VAL A 123 0.32 -17.58 12.38
CA VAL A 123 -0.58 -16.75 11.55
C VAL A 123 0.18 -16.04 10.43
N VAL A 124 1.44 -15.67 10.67
CA VAL A 124 2.25 -14.93 9.69
C VAL A 124 2.84 -15.83 8.60
N PHE A 125 2.97 -17.13 8.87
CA PHE A 125 3.50 -18.08 7.90
C PHE A 125 2.71 -18.09 6.58
N VAL A 126 1.38 -18.00 6.64
CA VAL A 126 0.52 -18.00 5.44
C VAL A 126 0.77 -16.79 4.53
N PRO A 127 0.65 -15.53 4.99
CA PRO A 127 0.89 -14.37 4.14
C PRO A 127 2.37 -14.24 3.75
N LEU A 128 3.30 -14.74 4.56
CA LEU A 128 4.72 -14.79 4.21
C LEU A 128 4.97 -15.78 3.06
N LEU A 129 4.32 -16.94 3.07
CA LEU A 129 4.42 -17.92 1.99
C LEU A 129 3.93 -17.33 0.68
N PHE A 130 2.74 -16.72 0.67
CA PHE A 130 2.20 -16.07 -0.54
C PHE A 130 3.10 -14.93 -1.03
N TRP A 131 3.65 -14.11 -0.14
CA TRP A 131 4.61 -13.07 -0.49
C TRP A 131 5.94 -13.62 -1.06
N THR A 132 6.44 -14.75 -0.54
CA THR A 132 7.62 -15.38 -1.13
C THR A 132 7.33 -15.95 -2.53
N CYS A 133 6.12 -16.45 -2.77
CA CYS A 133 5.70 -16.90 -4.09
C CYS A 133 5.60 -15.74 -5.09
N THR A 134 5.01 -14.59 -4.70
CA THR A 134 4.97 -13.40 -5.57
C THR A 134 6.38 -12.90 -5.88
N THR A 135 7.25 -12.84 -4.86
CA THR A 135 8.64 -12.43 -5.01
C THR A 135 9.41 -13.34 -5.97
N ALA A 136 9.26 -14.66 -5.83
CA ALA A 136 9.89 -15.64 -6.72
C ALA A 136 9.40 -15.52 -8.17
N CYS A 137 8.10 -15.23 -8.35
CA CYS A 137 7.51 -14.99 -9.67
C CYS A 137 8.11 -13.75 -10.34
N THR A 138 8.15 -12.61 -9.64
CA THR A 138 8.76 -11.36 -10.15
C THR A 138 10.24 -11.53 -10.44
N LEU A 139 10.97 -12.26 -9.59
CA LEU A 139 12.40 -12.51 -9.79
C LEU A 139 12.65 -13.40 -11.02
N THR A 140 11.83 -14.44 -11.21
CA THR A 140 11.94 -15.30 -12.40
C THR A 140 11.61 -14.51 -13.66
N TRP A 141 10.56 -13.69 -13.64
CA TRP A 141 10.19 -12.81 -14.75
C TRP A 141 11.34 -11.88 -15.14
N THR A 142 11.92 -11.16 -14.17
CA THR A 142 13.01 -10.22 -14.41
C THR A 142 14.27 -10.92 -14.94
N ILE A 143 14.67 -12.05 -14.36
CA ILE A 143 15.83 -12.83 -14.82
C ILE A 143 15.62 -13.35 -16.25
N CYS A 144 14.46 -13.93 -16.55
CA CYS A 144 14.17 -14.45 -17.88
C CYS A 144 14.14 -13.34 -18.94
N ASN A 145 13.67 -12.14 -18.60
CA ASN A 145 13.70 -10.97 -19.49
C ASN A 145 15.15 -10.49 -19.74
N VAL A 146 15.98 -10.42 -18.69
CA VAL A 146 17.39 -9.97 -18.82
C VAL A 146 18.24 -10.95 -19.64
N ILE A 147 18.03 -12.25 -19.46
CA ILE A 147 18.78 -13.31 -20.17
C ILE A 147 18.22 -13.55 -21.59
N GLY A 148 17.05 -13.02 -21.92
CA GLY A 148 16.41 -13.23 -23.23
C GLY A 148 15.92 -14.66 -23.43
N VAL A 149 15.38 -15.29 -22.37
CA VAL A 149 14.85 -16.66 -22.44
C VAL A 149 13.50 -16.66 -23.16
N LYS A 150 13.32 -17.57 -24.11
CA LYS A 150 12.06 -17.79 -24.87
C LYS A 150 10.79 -18.01 -24.03
N LEU A 151 10.94 -18.20 -22.72
CA LEU A 151 9.81 -18.33 -21.79
C LEU A 151 9.00 -17.02 -21.72
N VAL A 152 9.67 -15.87 -21.81
CA VAL A 152 9.03 -14.53 -21.82
C VAL A 152 8.34 -14.24 -23.15
N ASP A 153 8.91 -14.77 -24.25
CA ASP A 153 8.33 -14.62 -25.59
C ASP A 153 7.04 -15.43 -25.77
N ASN A 154 6.79 -16.41 -24.90
CA ASN A 154 5.58 -17.22 -24.92
C ASN A 154 4.43 -16.48 -24.22
N PRO A 155 3.42 -15.97 -24.95
CA PRO A 155 2.34 -15.18 -24.35
C PRO A 155 1.55 -15.95 -23.30
N LYS A 156 1.40 -17.28 -23.47
CA LYS A 156 0.74 -18.15 -22.50
C LYS A 156 1.49 -18.24 -21.17
N ALA A 157 2.83 -18.33 -21.21
CA ALA A 157 3.65 -18.43 -20.00
C ALA A 157 3.63 -17.10 -19.23
N THR A 158 3.69 -15.98 -19.96
CA THR A 158 3.54 -14.63 -19.41
C THR A 158 2.19 -14.43 -18.74
N ALA A 159 1.09 -14.77 -19.41
CA ALA A 159 -0.25 -14.65 -18.84
C ALA A 159 -0.43 -15.48 -17.56
N ILE A 160 0.09 -16.72 -17.54
CA ILE A 160 0.09 -17.57 -16.33
C ILE A 160 0.89 -16.90 -15.21
N GLY A 161 2.06 -16.32 -15.51
CA GLY A 161 2.88 -15.60 -14.53
C GLY A 161 2.15 -14.41 -13.92
N VAL A 162 1.52 -13.58 -14.75
CA VAL A 162 0.73 -12.41 -14.31
C VAL A 162 -0.44 -12.83 -13.43
N VAL A 163 -1.17 -13.87 -13.84
CA VAL A 163 -2.27 -14.46 -13.07
C VAL A 163 -1.80 -14.95 -11.70
N VAL A 164 -0.68 -15.68 -11.66
CA VAL A 164 -0.12 -16.22 -10.42
C VAL A 164 0.33 -15.09 -9.50
N PHE A 165 0.98 -14.07 -10.06
CA PHE A 165 1.42 -12.88 -9.33
C PHE A 165 0.24 -12.15 -8.68
N TYR A 166 -0.76 -11.74 -9.46
CA TYR A 166 -1.92 -11.02 -8.92
C TYR A 166 -2.79 -11.89 -8.02
N GLY A 167 -2.86 -13.20 -8.28
CA GLY A 167 -3.58 -14.15 -7.43
C GLY A 167 -2.97 -14.24 -6.03
N PHE A 168 -1.67 -14.46 -5.91
CA PHE A 168 -1.00 -14.50 -4.61
C PHE A 168 -0.92 -13.12 -3.94
N ASN A 169 -0.77 -12.04 -4.69
CA ASN A 169 -0.85 -10.68 -4.16
C ASN A 169 -2.23 -10.40 -3.54
N PHE A 170 -3.31 -10.75 -4.25
CA PHE A 170 -4.68 -10.65 -3.73
C PHE A 170 -4.86 -11.48 -2.45
N LEU A 171 -4.44 -12.75 -2.46
CA LEU A 171 -4.55 -13.62 -1.29
C LEU A 171 -3.76 -13.10 -0.09
N THR A 172 -2.55 -12.58 -0.30
CA THR A 172 -1.72 -11.97 0.75
C THR A 172 -2.46 -10.78 1.38
N ASN A 173 -3.02 -9.90 0.55
CA ASN A 173 -3.69 -8.69 1.01
C ASN A 173 -4.99 -8.97 1.75
N VAL A 174 -5.83 -9.88 1.25
CA VAL A 174 -7.07 -10.31 1.90
C VAL A 174 -6.77 -11.00 3.22
N TYR A 175 -5.83 -11.95 3.22
CA TYR A 175 -5.48 -12.69 4.44
C TYR A 175 -4.88 -11.77 5.50
N ALA A 176 -3.87 -10.96 5.16
CA ALA A 176 -3.22 -10.10 6.13
C ALA A 176 -4.19 -9.03 6.68
N SER A 177 -5.02 -8.44 5.82
CA SER A 177 -6.03 -7.46 6.26
C SER A 177 -7.07 -8.08 7.18
N SER A 178 -7.60 -9.26 6.83
CA SER A 178 -8.59 -9.96 7.66
C SER A 178 -7.99 -10.43 8.99
N ALA A 179 -6.75 -10.93 9.01
CA ALA A 179 -6.05 -11.32 10.23
C ALA A 179 -5.82 -10.12 11.16
N ILE A 180 -5.38 -8.98 10.63
CA ILE A 180 -5.20 -7.75 11.41
C ILE A 180 -6.53 -7.33 12.04
N VAL A 181 -7.61 -7.28 11.26
CA VAL A 181 -8.94 -6.88 11.72
C VAL A 181 -9.48 -7.84 12.78
N TYR A 182 -9.36 -9.15 12.54
CA TYR A 182 -9.80 -10.18 13.48
C TYR A 182 -9.07 -10.08 14.82
N ARG A 183 -7.75 -9.85 14.80
CA ARG A 183 -6.96 -9.74 16.03
C ARG A 183 -7.28 -8.46 16.81
N ILE A 184 -7.45 -7.34 16.12
CA ILE A 184 -7.86 -6.08 16.75
C ILE A 184 -9.25 -6.25 17.38
N TRP A 185 -10.20 -6.82 16.64
CA TRP A 185 -11.56 -7.08 17.12
C TRP A 185 -11.58 -7.97 18.38
N THR A 186 -10.86 -9.11 18.34
CA THR A 186 -10.83 -10.06 19.47
C THR A 186 -10.18 -9.47 20.72
N THR A 187 -9.05 -8.78 20.58
CA THR A 187 -8.34 -8.14 21.72
C THR A 187 -9.14 -6.97 22.31
N ALA A 188 -9.89 -6.28 21.47
CA ALA A 188 -10.75 -5.18 21.87
C ALA A 188 -12.03 -5.62 22.59
N MET A 189 -12.64 -6.72 22.14
CA MET A 189 -13.86 -7.25 22.76
C MET A 189 -13.62 -7.64 24.22
N THR A 190 -12.38 -8.02 24.57
CA THR A 190 -11.95 -8.27 25.95
C THR A 190 -11.71 -7.02 26.80
N ASN A 191 -11.42 -5.85 26.21
CA ASN A 191 -10.96 -4.65 26.93
C ASN A 191 -11.85 -3.39 26.79
N ASN A 192 -12.99 -3.48 26.10
CA ASN A 192 -14.06 -2.47 25.94
C ASN A 192 -13.64 -0.98 26.01
N PRO A 193 -13.38 -0.34 24.85
CA PRO A 193 -14.37 0.65 24.37
C PRO A 193 -14.84 0.38 22.93
N ARG A 194 -16.06 -0.16 22.78
CA ARG A 194 -16.69 -0.62 21.52
C ARG A 194 -16.70 0.38 20.35
N SER A 195 -16.73 1.69 20.57
CA SER A 195 -16.86 2.69 19.49
C SER A 195 -15.54 2.94 18.75
N ARG A 196 -14.43 3.14 19.47
CA ARG A 196 -13.12 3.48 18.90
C ARG A 196 -12.55 2.31 18.09
N ILE A 197 -12.64 1.09 18.61
CA ILE A 197 -12.15 -0.11 17.91
C ILE A 197 -12.93 -0.37 16.63
N TYR A 198 -14.24 -0.19 16.65
CA TYR A 198 -15.07 -0.33 15.46
C TYR A 198 -14.62 0.63 14.36
N GLU A 199 -14.31 1.89 14.72
CA GLU A 199 -13.80 2.88 13.77
C GLU A 199 -12.43 2.50 13.20
N ILE A 200 -11.53 1.96 14.04
CA ILE A 200 -10.21 1.47 13.63
C ILE A 200 -10.32 0.29 12.66
N CYS A 201 -11.06 -0.75 13.06
CA CYS A 201 -11.29 -1.93 12.24
C CYS A 201 -11.97 -1.55 10.94
N ARG A 202 -13.07 -0.78 10.97
CA ARG A 202 -13.80 -0.35 9.77
C ARG A 202 -12.90 0.38 8.79
N THR A 203 -11.99 1.21 9.28
CA THR A 203 -11.15 2.02 8.41
C THR A 203 -9.98 1.23 7.82
N ILE A 204 -9.32 0.36 8.61
CA ILE A 204 -8.28 -0.56 8.12
C ILE A 204 -8.87 -1.56 7.12
N THR A 205 -10.06 -2.08 7.42
CA THR A 205 -10.84 -2.91 6.51
C THR A 205 -11.17 -2.15 5.24
N GLY A 206 -11.60 -0.88 5.32
CA GLY A 206 -11.89 -0.05 4.16
C GLY A 206 -10.71 0.10 3.22
N THR A 207 -9.52 0.39 3.74
CA THR A 207 -8.30 0.53 2.92
C THR A 207 -7.80 -0.81 2.35
N GLY A 208 -7.91 -1.88 3.13
CA GLY A 208 -7.52 -3.23 2.68
C GLY A 208 -8.48 -3.79 1.62
N ILE A 209 -9.78 -3.48 1.73
CA ILE A 209 -10.79 -3.84 0.72
C ILE A 209 -10.51 -3.09 -0.58
N MET A 210 -10.24 -1.78 -0.55
CA MET A 210 -9.95 -1.03 -1.77
C MET A 210 -8.82 -1.66 -2.58
N TYR A 211 -7.69 -1.97 -1.94
CA TYR A 211 -6.56 -2.62 -2.61
C TYR A 211 -6.88 -4.06 -3.05
N SER A 212 -7.61 -4.82 -2.22
CA SER A 212 -7.99 -6.20 -2.58
C SER A 212 -8.95 -6.22 -3.77
N VAL A 213 -9.88 -5.27 -3.85
CA VAL A 213 -10.80 -5.12 -4.99
C VAL A 213 -10.05 -4.75 -6.25
N THR A 214 -9.10 -3.80 -6.19
CA THR A 214 -8.32 -3.44 -7.39
C THR A 214 -7.46 -4.63 -7.86
N SER A 215 -6.77 -5.33 -6.96
CA SER A 215 -6.00 -6.53 -7.34
C SER A 215 -6.90 -7.63 -7.91
N LEU A 216 -8.12 -7.81 -7.38
CA LEU A 216 -9.08 -8.78 -7.94
C LEU A 216 -9.55 -8.39 -9.34
N VAL A 217 -9.84 -7.11 -9.58
CA VAL A 217 -10.24 -6.62 -10.91
C VAL A 217 -9.10 -6.83 -11.91
N THR A 218 -7.85 -6.51 -11.52
CA THR A 218 -6.67 -6.76 -12.36
C THR A 218 -6.45 -8.25 -12.62
N LEU A 219 -6.66 -9.12 -11.62
CA LEU A 219 -6.61 -10.57 -11.78
C LEU A 219 -7.66 -11.07 -12.77
N VAL A 220 -8.90 -10.64 -12.62
CA VAL A 220 -10.01 -11.03 -13.51
C VAL A 220 -9.76 -10.54 -14.93
N ALA A 221 -9.23 -9.32 -15.10
CA ALA A 221 -8.83 -8.81 -16.41
C ALA A 221 -7.72 -9.65 -17.03
N ALA A 222 -6.67 -9.99 -16.28
CA ALA A 222 -5.59 -10.86 -16.78
C ALA A 222 -6.08 -12.26 -17.20
N PHE A 223 -7.16 -12.76 -16.58
CA PHE A 223 -7.76 -14.05 -16.93
C PHE A 223 -8.71 -13.98 -18.13
N LEU A 224 -9.57 -12.97 -18.19
CA LEU A 224 -10.69 -12.90 -19.14
C LEU A 224 -10.37 -12.07 -20.38
N ILE A 225 -9.48 -11.09 -20.24
CA ILE A 225 -9.18 -10.09 -21.26
C ILE A 225 -7.75 -10.32 -21.73
N ASN A 226 -7.59 -10.99 -22.87
CA ASN A 226 -6.28 -11.23 -23.48
C ASN A 226 -5.81 -10.02 -24.32
N ASP A 227 -6.07 -8.81 -23.80
CA ASP A 227 -5.71 -7.53 -24.43
C ASP A 227 -4.87 -6.70 -23.45
N TYR A 228 -3.72 -6.23 -23.92
CA TYR A 228 -2.75 -5.47 -23.13
C TYR A 228 -3.25 -4.09 -22.70
N PHE A 229 -4.18 -3.49 -23.45
CA PHE A 229 -4.66 -2.13 -23.18
C PHE A 229 -5.45 -2.00 -21.86
N PRO A 230 -6.54 -2.76 -21.64
CA PRO A 230 -7.26 -2.71 -20.38
C PRO A 230 -6.43 -3.25 -19.21
N GLU A 231 -5.53 -4.22 -19.46
CA GLU A 231 -4.60 -4.72 -18.45
C GLU A 231 -3.69 -3.59 -17.94
N GLY A 232 -2.99 -2.86 -18.82
CA GLY A 232 -2.07 -1.78 -18.42
C GLY A 232 -2.74 -0.66 -17.63
N ILE A 233 -3.98 -0.31 -17.97
CA ILE A 233 -4.74 0.67 -17.18
C ILE A 233 -5.04 0.12 -15.78
N LEU A 234 -5.45 -1.14 -15.67
CA LEU A 234 -5.78 -1.76 -14.40
C LEU A 234 -4.55 -2.01 -13.52
N THR A 235 -3.39 -2.33 -14.10
CA THR A 235 -2.13 -2.44 -13.35
C THR A 235 -1.70 -1.08 -12.81
N ALA A 236 -1.76 -0.02 -13.60
CA ALA A 236 -1.46 1.35 -13.16
C ALA A 236 -2.38 1.80 -12.01
N ILE A 237 -3.67 1.52 -12.11
CA ILE A 237 -4.66 1.80 -11.05
C ILE A 237 -4.32 1.01 -9.79
N ASN A 238 -4.06 -0.30 -9.92
CA ASN A 238 -3.78 -1.16 -8.78
C ASN A 238 -2.49 -0.76 -8.05
N PHE A 239 -1.43 -0.45 -8.80
CA PHE A 239 -0.15 0.02 -8.29
C PHE A 239 -0.30 1.26 -7.40
N HIS A 240 -0.97 2.31 -7.90
CA HIS A 240 -1.19 3.51 -7.10
C HIS A 240 -2.17 3.30 -5.96
N THR A 241 -3.17 2.42 -6.13
CA THR A 241 -4.09 2.05 -5.05
C THR A 241 -3.34 1.38 -3.90
N ALA A 242 -2.36 0.52 -4.18
CA ALA A 242 -1.49 -0.07 -3.17
C ALA A 242 -0.74 1.02 -2.37
N CYS A 243 -0.16 2.00 -3.09
CA CYS A 243 0.57 3.12 -2.48
C CYS A 243 -0.35 4.01 -1.62
N ILE A 244 -1.56 4.28 -2.10
CA ILE A 244 -2.60 5.03 -1.38
C ILE A 244 -3.03 4.26 -0.13
N ALA A 245 -3.31 2.96 -0.25
CA ALA A 245 -3.71 2.11 0.88
C ALA A 245 -2.63 2.09 1.97
N TYR A 246 -1.35 1.97 1.58
CA TYR A 246 -0.21 2.08 2.49
C TYR A 246 -0.23 3.40 3.29
N ASN A 247 -0.36 4.54 2.60
CA ASN A 247 -0.43 5.87 3.22
C ASN A 247 -1.63 6.03 4.15
N LEU A 248 -2.81 5.57 3.71
CA LEU A 248 -4.04 5.69 4.49
C LEU A 248 -3.94 4.91 5.81
N VAL A 249 -3.35 3.72 5.82
CA VAL A 249 -3.16 2.98 7.07
C VAL A 249 -2.28 3.75 8.05
N ILE A 250 -1.23 4.42 7.58
CA ILE A 250 -0.37 5.27 8.44
C ILE A 250 -1.15 6.45 9.01
N ILE A 251 -1.88 7.17 8.14
CA ILE A 251 -2.73 8.30 8.55
C ILE A 251 -3.68 7.88 9.67
N ARG A 252 -4.31 6.71 9.55
CA ARG A 252 -5.26 6.23 10.57
C ARG A 252 -4.58 5.88 11.88
N VAL A 253 -3.44 5.19 11.84
CA VAL A 253 -2.66 4.91 13.06
C VAL A 253 -2.22 6.21 13.75
N GLY A 254 -1.89 7.25 12.97
CA GLY A 254 -1.64 8.60 13.48
C GLY A 254 -2.84 9.22 14.18
N GLN A 255 -4.01 9.23 13.50
CA GLN A 255 -5.27 9.78 14.04
C GLN A 255 -5.69 9.12 15.36
N ILE A 256 -5.54 7.80 15.45
CA ILE A 256 -5.87 7.03 16.66
C ILE A 256 -4.97 7.42 17.83
N ARG A 257 -3.68 7.64 17.55
CA ARG A 257 -2.72 8.07 18.56
C ARG A 257 -3.11 9.45 19.11
N ALA A 258 -3.39 10.41 18.23
CA ALA A 258 -3.86 11.74 18.64
C ALA A 258 -5.12 11.68 19.49
N GLY A 259 -6.15 10.94 19.05
CA GLY A 259 -7.38 10.81 19.82
C GLY A 259 -7.22 10.12 21.18
N SER A 260 -6.17 9.31 21.35
CA SER A 260 -5.85 8.68 22.64
C SER A 260 -5.15 9.66 23.58
N ASP A 261 -4.24 10.48 23.06
CA ASP A 261 -3.53 11.51 23.83
C ASP A 261 -4.48 12.63 24.30
N THR A 262 -5.45 13.04 23.47
CA THR A 262 -6.46 14.04 23.89
C THR A 262 -7.35 13.49 25.00
N PHE A 263 -7.73 12.20 24.94
CA PHE A 263 -8.60 11.60 25.95
C PHE A 263 -7.90 11.44 27.31
N SER A 264 -6.64 11.01 27.33
CA SER A 264 -5.88 10.90 28.58
C SER A 264 -5.68 12.26 29.26
N VAL A 265 -5.47 13.33 28.49
CA VAL A 265 -5.39 14.70 29.03
C VAL A 265 -6.74 15.15 29.62
N VAL A 266 -7.86 14.84 28.96
CA VAL A 266 -9.21 15.17 29.48
C VAL A 266 -9.52 14.37 30.75
N GLU A 267 -9.15 13.09 30.81
CA GLU A 267 -9.36 12.22 31.97
C GLU A 267 -8.51 12.64 33.18
N CYS A 268 -7.24 13.01 32.96
CA CYS A 268 -6.39 13.63 34.00
C CYS A 268 -7.00 14.94 34.53
N ASN A 269 -7.39 15.85 33.63
CA ASN A 269 -8.02 17.11 34.03
C ASN A 269 -9.30 16.85 34.85
N HIS A 270 -10.16 15.92 34.40
CA HIS A 270 -11.39 15.59 35.12
C HIS A 270 -11.10 14.96 36.51
N SER A 271 -10.08 14.11 36.64
CA SER A 271 -9.68 13.55 37.92
C SER A 271 -9.18 14.63 38.89
N ASP A 272 -8.41 15.60 38.38
CA ASP A 272 -7.91 16.73 39.17
C ASP A 272 -9.05 17.67 39.63
N TYR A 273 -10.04 17.91 38.76
CA TYR A 273 -11.25 18.66 39.13
C TYR A 273 -12.10 17.96 40.20
N VAL A 274 -12.19 16.63 40.17
CA VAL A 274 -12.93 15.83 41.18
C VAL A 274 -12.16 15.78 42.50
N ALA A 275 -10.83 15.62 42.46
CA ALA A 275 -9.98 15.66 43.64
C ALA A 275 -10.06 17.03 44.35
N ALA A 276 -10.06 18.13 43.59
CA ALA A 276 -10.22 19.48 44.14
C ALA A 276 -11.57 19.68 44.85
N ARG A 277 -12.68 19.16 44.31
CA ARG A 277 -14.00 19.22 44.98
C ARG A 277 -14.13 18.31 46.20
N GLY A 278 -13.41 17.19 46.23
CA GLY A 278 -13.44 16.26 47.37
C GLY A 278 -12.81 16.87 48.63
N VAL A 279 -11.75 17.68 48.46
CA VAL A 279 -11.04 18.35 49.57
C VAL A 279 -11.90 19.44 50.21
N ASP A 280 -12.71 20.17 49.42
CA ASP A 280 -13.62 21.20 49.94
C ASP A 280 -14.82 20.64 50.75
N SER A 281 -15.11 19.35 50.62
CA SER A 281 -16.24 18.70 51.31
C SER A 281 -15.88 18.09 52.68
N LEU A 282 -14.59 18.00 53.02
CA LEU A 282 -14.09 17.44 54.29
C LEU A 282 -13.69 18.51 55.33
N SER A 283 -13.88 19.80 55.02
CA SER A 283 -13.55 20.92 55.93
C SER A 283 -14.76 21.52 56.67
N LYS A 284 -15.83 20.76 56.88
CA LYS A 284 -16.98 21.17 57.71
C LYS A 284 -17.30 20.12 58.77
#